data_AF-A0A3D5BIH3-F1
#
_entry.id   AF-A0A3D5BIH3-F1
#
_cell.length_a   1.000
_cell.length_b   1.000
_cell.length_c   1.000
_cell.angle_alpha   90.00
_cell.angle_beta   90.00
_cell.angle_gamma   90.00
#
_symmetry.space_group_name_H-M   'P 1'
#
loop_
_entity.id
_entity.type
_entity.pdbx_description
1 polymer ?
#
loop_
_entity_poly.entity_id
_entity_poly.type
_entity_poly.pdbx_seq_one_letter_code
_entity_poly.pdbx_strand_id
1 'polypeptide(L)'
;MIQYIEKGYGLHQMLAAQGIELRNVDGVWIANAPDDQVNQLIADYNPWPPEKATKFAEIDQAFESAVSSLTAGWPQHEIQTWNKQEAEARALVAKPDAPTPMLSTIAATRGLTVPELAQRVIRDADAFTAASANFVGLRHKARQLVQALPDAGDYQRLAELFDIKFGG
;
A
#
# COMPACT_ATOMS: atom_id res chain seq x y z
N MET A 1 -2.98 25.73 33.33
CA MET A 1 -3.45 25.78 31.93
C MET A 1 -2.72 24.72 31.14
N ILE A 2 -3.41 24.00 30.25
CA ILE A 2 -2.81 23.01 29.36
C ILE A 2 -1.92 23.68 28.32
N GLN A 3 -0.66 23.25 28.25
CA GLN A 3 0.36 23.69 27.30
C GLN A 3 0.33 22.78 26.07
N TYR A 4 -0.73 22.90 25.28
CA TYR A 4 -0.92 22.03 24.14
C TYR A 4 0.09 22.30 23.01
N ILE A 5 0.71 21.21 22.52
CA ILE A 5 1.57 21.21 21.33
C ILE A 5 1.13 20.02 20.48
N GLU A 6 0.76 20.28 19.23
CA GLU A 6 0.42 19.22 18.28
C GLU A 6 1.67 18.38 17.98
N LYS A 7 1.57 17.07 18.21
CA LYS A 7 2.65 16.10 18.02
C LYS A 7 2.28 15.06 16.97
N GLY A 8 1.19 15.23 16.23
CA GLY A 8 0.69 14.26 15.26
C GLY A 8 -0.63 13.64 15.71
N TYR A 9 -1.27 12.93 14.79
CA TYR A 9 -2.61 12.38 14.93
C TYR A 9 -2.79 11.46 16.15
N GLY A 10 -1.73 10.79 16.59
CA GLY A 10 -1.80 9.82 17.70
C GLY A 10 -1.87 10.41 19.11
N LEU A 11 -1.56 11.71 19.32
CA LEU A 11 -1.59 12.31 20.66
C LEU A 11 -3.01 12.29 21.26
N HIS A 12 -3.99 12.72 20.46
CA HIS A 12 -5.40 12.72 20.88
C HIS A 12 -5.93 11.31 21.12
N GLN A 13 -5.52 10.34 20.29
CA GLN A 13 -5.92 8.94 20.46
C GLN A 13 -5.36 8.35 21.76
N MET A 14 -4.10 8.69 22.10
CA MET A 14 -3.47 8.27 23.33
C MET A 14 -4.18 8.84 24.56
N LEU A 15 -4.54 10.13 24.54
CA LEU A 15 -5.30 10.76 25.63
C LEU A 15 -6.70 10.13 25.76
N ALA A 16 -7.41 9.96 24.65
CA ALA A 16 -8.74 9.35 24.62
C ALA A 16 -8.73 7.89 25.13
N ALA A 17 -7.70 7.11 24.81
CA ALA A 17 -7.53 5.74 25.31
C ALA A 17 -7.35 5.66 26.84
N GLN A 18 -6.90 6.76 27.47
CA GLN A 18 -6.84 6.91 28.93
C GLN A 18 -8.11 7.52 29.52
N GLY A 19 -9.17 7.71 28.71
CA GLY A 19 -10.40 8.38 29.12
C GLY A 19 -10.27 9.90 29.26
N ILE A 20 -9.19 10.49 28.73
CA ILE A 20 -8.94 11.93 28.77
C ILE A 20 -9.52 12.56 27.51
N GLU A 21 -10.54 13.39 27.68
CA GLU A 21 -11.15 14.19 26.62
C GLU A 21 -10.53 15.59 26.62
N LEU A 22 -9.80 15.90 25.56
CA LEU A 22 -9.20 17.20 25.34
C LEU A 22 -10.10 18.04 24.41
N ARG A 23 -10.40 19.29 24.78
CA ARG A 23 -11.25 20.20 24.00
C ARG A 23 -10.64 21.59 23.92
N ASN A 24 -10.78 22.23 22.76
CA ASN A 24 -10.43 23.63 22.60
C ASN A 24 -11.68 24.50 22.77
N VAL A 25 -11.65 25.44 23.70
CA VAL A 25 -12.72 26.41 23.96
C VAL A 25 -12.11 27.80 23.86
N ASP A 26 -12.50 28.56 22.85
CA ASP A 26 -12.02 29.92 22.59
C ASP A 26 -10.49 30.05 22.57
N GLY A 27 -9.81 29.06 21.98
CA GLY A 27 -8.34 29.02 21.89
C GLY A 27 -7.64 28.46 23.13
N VAL A 28 -8.38 28.12 24.18
CA VAL A 28 -7.83 27.51 25.40
C VAL A 28 -8.12 26.01 25.40
N TRP A 29 -7.07 25.21 25.62
CA TRP A 29 -7.21 23.77 25.78
C TRP A 29 -7.61 23.44 27.21
N ILE A 30 -8.68 22.65 27.35
CA ILE A 30 -9.21 22.13 28.62
C ILE A 30 -9.40 20.62 28.51
N ALA A 31 -9.32 19.91 29.64
CA ALA A 31 -9.55 18.48 29.70
C ALA A 31 -10.42 18.08 30.89
N ASN A 32 -10.96 16.87 30.85
CA ASN A 32 -11.61 16.22 32.01
C ASN A 32 -10.59 15.61 33.01
N ALA A 33 -9.36 16.12 33.02
CA ALA A 33 -8.25 15.67 33.88
C ALA A 33 -7.41 16.89 34.32
N PRO A 34 -6.64 16.78 35.42
CA PRO A 34 -5.74 17.85 35.89
C PRO A 34 -4.75 18.33 34.81
N ASP A 35 -4.59 19.66 34.68
CA ASP A 35 -3.72 20.27 33.67
C ASP A 35 -2.26 19.77 33.75
N ASP A 36 -1.73 19.55 34.94
CA ASP A 36 -0.38 19.05 35.18
C ASP A 36 -0.20 17.61 34.68
N GLN A 37 -1.19 16.74 34.94
CA GLN A 37 -1.23 15.39 34.38
C GLN A 37 -1.25 15.43 32.85
N VAL A 38 -2.11 16.26 32.25
CA VAL A 38 -2.23 16.35 30.78
C VAL A 38 -0.94 16.91 30.17
N ASN A 39 -0.35 17.93 30.78
CA ASN A 39 0.92 18.50 30.31
C ASN A 39 2.06 17.48 30.36
N GLN A 40 2.14 16.66 31.41
CA GLN A 40 3.13 15.60 31.53
C GLN A 40 2.92 14.53 30.43
N LEU A 41 1.68 14.09 30.20
CA LEU A 41 1.37 13.14 29.13
C LEU A 41 1.71 13.69 27.74
N ILE A 42 1.43 14.97 27.48
CA ILE A 42 1.81 15.64 26.23
C ILE A 42 3.33 15.69 26.10
N ALA A 43 4.05 16.03 27.17
CA ALA A 43 5.51 16.10 27.17
C ALA A 43 6.15 14.74 26.87
N ASP A 44 5.68 13.68 27.54
CA ASP A 44 6.22 12.31 27.43
C ASP A 44 5.81 11.59 26.15
N TYR A 45 4.77 12.09 25.46
CA TYR A 45 4.29 11.46 24.24
C TYR A 45 5.36 11.49 23.13
N ASN A 46 5.74 10.28 22.69
CA ASN A 46 6.54 10.03 21.50
C ASN A 46 5.62 9.70 20.32
N PRO A 47 5.48 10.59 19.33
CA PRO A 47 4.59 10.37 18.20
C PRO A 47 5.15 9.43 17.12
N TRP A 48 6.46 9.19 17.09
CA TRP A 48 7.08 8.47 15.97
C TRP A 48 6.52 7.06 15.73
N PRO A 49 6.37 6.18 16.74
CA PRO A 49 5.85 4.83 16.50
C PRO A 49 4.42 4.79 15.92
N PRO A 50 3.41 5.48 16.50
CA PRO A 50 2.07 5.47 15.93
C PRO A 50 2.00 6.14 14.56
N GLU A 51 2.72 7.24 14.33
CA GLU A 51 2.71 7.90 13.02
C GLU A 51 3.36 7.02 11.93
N LYS A 52 4.46 6.31 12.24
CA LYS A 52 5.07 5.35 11.31
C LYS A 52 4.13 4.19 11.00
N ALA A 53 3.39 3.69 12.00
CA ALA A 53 2.40 2.64 11.80
C ALA A 53 1.28 3.10 10.84
N THR A 54 0.74 4.30 11.05
CA THR A 54 -0.24 4.92 10.14
C THR A 54 0.33 5.07 8.73
N LYS A 55 1.56 5.58 8.60
CA LYS A 55 2.21 5.74 7.29
C LYS A 55 2.40 4.41 6.55
N PHE A 56 2.79 3.35 7.26
CA PHE A 56 2.88 2.03 6.65
C PHE A 56 1.53 1.53 6.15
N ALA A 57 0.46 1.72 6.93
CA ALA A 57 -0.89 1.35 6.52
C ALA A 57 -1.36 2.13 5.28
N GLU A 58 -1.10 3.44 5.22
CA GLU A 58 -1.39 4.26 4.04
C GLU A 58 -0.67 3.75 2.78
N ILE A 59 0.63 3.43 2.90
CA ILE A 59 1.43 2.89 1.78
C ILE A 59 0.90 1.53 1.34
N ASP A 60 0.57 0.65 2.29
CA ASP A 60 0.04 -0.68 1.99
C ASP A 60 -1.33 -0.58 1.30
N GLN A 61 -2.22 0.30 1.77
CA GLN A 61 -3.52 0.54 1.13
C GLN A 61 -3.37 1.10 -0.29
N ALA A 62 -2.46 2.05 -0.51
CA ALA A 62 -2.20 2.61 -1.84
C ALA A 62 -1.63 1.54 -2.79
N PHE A 63 -0.74 0.68 -2.29
CA PHE A 63 -0.21 -0.45 -3.06
C PHE A 63 -1.31 -1.45 -3.44
N GLU A 64 -2.16 -1.87 -2.50
CA GLU A 64 -3.28 -2.79 -2.78
C GLU A 64 -4.25 -2.20 -3.80
N SER A 65 -4.54 -0.90 -3.70
CA SER A 65 -5.35 -0.20 -4.71
C SER A 65 -4.69 -0.23 -6.09
N ALA A 66 -3.39 0.04 -6.17
CA ALA A 66 -2.66 0.02 -7.44
C ALA A 66 -2.59 -1.39 -8.06
N VAL A 67 -2.29 -2.42 -7.27
CA VAL A 67 -2.23 -3.81 -7.76
C VAL A 67 -3.61 -4.32 -8.16
N SER A 68 -4.66 -4.05 -7.37
CA SER A 68 -6.03 -4.46 -7.70
C SER A 68 -6.53 -3.85 -9.01
N SER A 69 -6.05 -2.66 -9.37
CA SER A 69 -6.38 -2.02 -10.65
C SER A 69 -5.87 -2.79 -11.86
N LEU A 70 -4.78 -3.57 -11.73
CA LEU A 70 -4.21 -4.35 -12.83
C LEU A 70 -5.13 -5.49 -13.29
N THR A 71 -5.98 -5.97 -12.39
CA THR A 71 -6.92 -7.07 -12.66
C THR A 71 -8.38 -6.62 -12.66
N ALA A 72 -8.63 -5.31 -12.57
CA ALA A 72 -9.98 -4.77 -12.54
C ALA A 72 -10.74 -5.16 -13.83
N GLY A 73 -11.96 -5.68 -13.67
CA GLY A 73 -12.81 -6.14 -14.78
C GLY A 73 -12.58 -7.58 -15.23
N TRP A 74 -11.57 -8.28 -14.69
CA TRP A 74 -11.35 -9.70 -14.98
C TRP A 74 -11.95 -10.60 -13.88
N PRO A 75 -12.78 -11.59 -14.22
CA PRO A 75 -13.28 -12.55 -13.24
C PRO A 75 -12.15 -13.33 -12.56
N GLN A 76 -12.30 -13.64 -11.27
CA GLN A 76 -11.28 -14.36 -10.49
C GLN A 76 -10.90 -15.71 -11.14
N HIS A 77 -11.88 -16.45 -11.66
CA HIS A 77 -11.63 -17.71 -12.35
C HIS A 77 -10.77 -17.53 -13.60
N GLU A 78 -10.90 -16.41 -14.31
CA GLU A 78 -10.06 -16.14 -15.48
C GLU A 78 -8.62 -15.86 -15.10
N ILE A 79 -8.39 -15.02 -14.07
CA ILE A 79 -7.06 -14.70 -13.54
C ILE A 79 -6.31 -15.98 -13.13
N GLN A 80 -7.01 -16.92 -12.48
CA GLN A 80 -6.44 -18.21 -12.07
C GLN A 80 -5.90 -19.05 -13.24
N THR A 81 -6.35 -18.76 -14.47
CA THR A 81 -5.89 -19.49 -15.66
C THR A 81 -4.71 -18.84 -16.38
N TRP A 82 -4.38 -17.58 -16.08
CA TRP A 82 -3.36 -16.82 -16.81
C TRP A 82 -2.00 -17.51 -16.81
N ASN A 83 -1.56 -18.04 -15.66
CA ASN A 83 -0.29 -18.78 -15.57
C ASN A 83 -0.25 -19.99 -16.50
N LYS A 84 -1.37 -20.69 -16.69
CA LYS A 84 -1.44 -21.83 -17.61
C LYS A 84 -1.41 -21.38 -19.07
N GLN A 85 -2.13 -20.32 -19.40
CA GLN A 85 -2.11 -19.73 -20.74
C GLN A 85 -0.71 -19.23 -21.11
N GLU A 86 -0.04 -18.53 -20.19
CA GLU A 86 1.33 -18.06 -20.36
C GLU A 86 2.31 -19.23 -20.54
N ALA A 87 2.22 -20.27 -19.71
CA ALA A 87 3.07 -21.45 -19.82
C ALA A 87 2.92 -22.15 -21.18
N GLU A 88 1.68 -22.37 -21.65
CA GLU A 88 1.42 -22.92 -22.98
C GLU A 88 1.95 -22.02 -24.09
N ALA A 89 1.78 -20.70 -23.98
CA ALA A 89 2.22 -19.74 -24.99
C ALA A 89 3.74 -19.70 -25.10
N ARG A 90 4.45 -19.63 -23.97
CA ARG A 90 5.92 -19.64 -23.94
C ARG A 90 6.49 -20.99 -24.40
N ALA A 91 5.83 -22.10 -24.05
CA ALA A 91 6.21 -23.43 -24.53
C ALA A 91 6.09 -23.54 -26.05
N LEU A 92 5.01 -23.02 -26.64
CA LEU A 92 4.82 -23.00 -28.09
C LEU A 92 5.89 -22.19 -28.82
N VAL A 93 6.31 -21.04 -28.27
CA VAL A 93 7.40 -20.22 -28.82
C VAL A 93 8.73 -20.96 -28.78
N ALA A 94 9.02 -21.67 -27.68
CA ALA A 94 10.25 -22.45 -27.54
C ALA A 94 10.24 -23.72 -28.40
N LYS A 95 9.08 -24.35 -28.57
CA LYS A 95 8.89 -25.63 -29.24
C LYS A 95 7.56 -25.63 -30.01
N PRO A 96 7.57 -25.51 -31.35
CA PRO A 96 6.36 -25.37 -32.16
C PRO A 96 5.35 -26.53 -32.06
N ASP A 97 5.78 -27.73 -31.66
CA ASP A 97 4.95 -28.92 -31.42
C ASP A 97 4.53 -29.09 -29.95
N ALA A 98 4.78 -28.09 -29.08
CA ALA A 98 4.35 -28.14 -27.69
C ALA A 98 2.82 -28.23 -27.58
N PRO A 99 2.29 -29.07 -26.66
CA PRO A 99 0.85 -29.18 -26.45
C PRO A 99 0.30 -27.89 -25.86
N THR A 100 -0.76 -27.37 -26.47
CA THR A 100 -1.43 -26.13 -26.06
C THR A 100 -2.94 -26.35 -25.90
N PRO A 101 -3.41 -27.32 -25.08
CA PRO A 101 -4.82 -27.67 -25.03
C PRO A 101 -5.72 -26.49 -24.62
N MET A 102 -5.28 -25.64 -23.70
CA MET A 102 -6.06 -24.48 -23.28
C MET A 102 -6.09 -23.40 -24.36
N LEU A 103 -4.93 -23.01 -24.91
CA LEU A 103 -4.88 -22.02 -25.98
C LEU A 103 -5.58 -22.52 -27.24
N SER A 104 -5.52 -23.81 -27.54
CA SER A 104 -6.23 -24.43 -28.66
C SER A 104 -7.75 -24.28 -28.51
N THR A 105 -8.30 -24.60 -27.34
CA THR A 105 -9.74 -24.39 -27.07
C THR A 105 -10.12 -22.91 -27.15
N ILE A 106 -9.37 -22.02 -26.49
CA ILE A 106 -9.66 -20.58 -26.50
C ILE A 106 -9.57 -20.00 -27.91
N ALA A 107 -8.54 -20.35 -28.67
CA ALA A 107 -8.34 -19.87 -30.04
C ALA A 107 -9.48 -20.35 -30.96
N ALA A 108 -9.85 -21.62 -30.88
CA ALA A 108 -10.97 -22.17 -31.64
C ALA A 108 -12.30 -21.47 -31.31
N THR A 109 -12.60 -21.26 -30.02
CA THR A 109 -13.82 -20.56 -29.58
C THR A 109 -13.85 -19.09 -30.03
N ARG A 110 -12.69 -18.44 -30.12
CA ARG A 110 -12.56 -17.03 -30.52
C ARG A 110 -12.37 -16.81 -32.02
N GLY A 111 -12.22 -17.87 -32.81
CA GLY A 111 -11.89 -17.75 -34.24
C GLY A 111 -10.48 -17.21 -34.51
N LEU A 112 -9.53 -17.48 -33.62
CA LEU A 112 -8.12 -17.08 -33.73
C LEU A 112 -7.24 -18.29 -34.07
N THR A 113 -6.02 -18.03 -34.54
CA THR A 113 -4.99 -19.07 -34.59
C THR A 113 -4.30 -19.21 -33.23
N VAL A 114 -3.79 -20.40 -32.91
CA VAL A 114 -3.05 -20.65 -31.67
C VAL A 114 -1.79 -19.76 -31.57
N PRO A 115 -0.96 -19.60 -32.63
CA PRO A 115 0.18 -18.68 -32.58
C PRO A 115 -0.20 -17.23 -32.32
N GLU A 116 -1.30 -16.74 -32.93
CA GLU A 116 -1.79 -15.39 -32.70
C GLU A 116 -2.23 -15.18 -31.24
N LEU A 117 -2.96 -16.13 -30.66
CA LEU A 117 -3.36 -16.07 -29.26
C LEU A 117 -2.14 -16.12 -28.33
N ALA A 118 -1.16 -17.00 -28.61
CA ALA A 118 0.05 -17.13 -27.82
C ALA A 118 0.85 -15.82 -27.76
N GLN A 119 1.00 -15.11 -28.88
CA GLN A 119 1.67 -13.80 -28.91
C GLN A 119 0.95 -12.74 -28.06
N ARG A 120 -0.39 -12.72 -28.10
CA ARG A 120 -1.20 -11.81 -27.26
C ARG A 120 -1.02 -12.13 -25.78
N VAL A 121 -1.11 -13.41 -25.41
CA VAL A 121 -0.91 -13.88 -24.03
C VAL A 121 0.46 -13.49 -23.50
N ILE A 122 1.54 -13.70 -24.26
CA ILE A 122 2.90 -13.33 -23.84
C ILE A 122 3.00 -11.82 -23.63
N ARG A 123 2.52 -11.01 -24.59
CA ARG A 123 2.53 -9.55 -24.48
C ARG A 123 1.79 -9.08 -23.22
N ASP A 124 0.61 -9.60 -22.98
CA ASP A 124 -0.24 -9.18 -21.86
C ASP A 124 0.36 -9.65 -20.51
N ALA A 125 0.95 -10.86 -20.47
CA ALA A 125 1.66 -11.39 -19.30
C ALA A 125 2.93 -10.58 -18.97
N ASP A 126 3.73 -10.20 -19.98
CA ASP A 126 4.92 -9.38 -19.82
C ASP A 126 4.55 -7.98 -19.31
N ALA A 127 3.50 -7.37 -19.87
CA ALA A 127 3.00 -6.06 -19.41
C ALA A 127 2.49 -6.12 -17.97
N PHE A 128 1.70 -7.14 -17.62
CA PHE A 128 1.22 -7.36 -16.26
C PHE A 128 2.36 -7.56 -15.27
N THR A 129 3.36 -8.36 -15.65
CA THR A 129 4.55 -8.63 -14.82
C THR A 129 5.35 -7.35 -14.57
N ALA A 130 5.60 -6.56 -15.61
CA ALA A 130 6.33 -5.30 -15.50
C ALA A 130 5.60 -4.29 -14.60
N ALA A 131 4.29 -4.15 -14.77
CA ALA A 131 3.48 -3.24 -13.95
C ALA A 131 3.42 -3.69 -12.47
N SER A 132 3.21 -4.98 -12.24
CA SER A 132 3.20 -5.56 -10.89
C SER A 132 4.54 -5.38 -10.19
N ALA A 133 5.65 -5.70 -10.88
CA ALA A 133 7.00 -5.53 -10.35
C ALA A 133 7.31 -4.07 -10.00
N ASN A 134 6.86 -3.13 -10.84
CA ASN A 134 7.01 -1.70 -10.56
C ASN A 134 6.29 -1.30 -9.25
N PHE A 135 5.03 -1.70 -9.05
CA PHE A 135 4.31 -1.38 -7.80
C PHE A 135 4.94 -2.03 -6.57
N VAL A 136 5.43 -3.27 -6.68
CA VAL A 136 6.19 -3.93 -5.61
C VAL A 136 7.45 -3.12 -5.26
N GLY A 137 8.21 -2.69 -6.27
CA GLY A 137 9.40 -1.85 -6.09
C GLY A 137 9.08 -0.51 -5.43
N LEU A 138 8.02 0.18 -5.87
CA LEU A 138 7.57 1.45 -5.28
C LEU A 138 7.18 1.29 -3.82
N ARG A 139 6.48 0.20 -3.46
CA ARG A 139 6.14 -0.11 -2.07
C ARG A 139 7.39 -0.33 -1.23
N HIS A 140 8.35 -1.13 -1.72
CA HIS A 140 9.60 -1.36 -0.99
C HIS A 140 10.37 -0.05 -0.76
N LYS A 141 10.52 0.77 -1.81
CA LYS A 141 11.17 2.08 -1.71
C LYS A 141 10.50 2.97 -0.66
N ALA A 142 9.18 3.14 -0.72
CA ALA A 142 8.45 3.97 0.23
C ALA A 142 8.58 3.47 1.68
N ARG A 143 8.43 2.15 1.91
CA ARG A 143 8.59 1.56 3.24
C ARG A 143 10.02 1.70 3.78
N GLN A 144 11.04 1.58 2.93
CA GLN A 144 12.43 1.81 3.32
C GLN A 144 12.67 3.25 3.76
N LEU A 145 12.08 4.23 3.07
CA LEU A 145 12.15 5.64 3.48
C LEU A 145 11.53 5.85 4.87
N VAL A 146 10.36 5.25 5.14
CA VAL A 146 9.74 5.31 6.47
C VAL A 146 10.63 4.66 7.52
N GLN A 147 11.22 3.49 7.21
CA GLN A 147 12.12 2.78 8.14
C GLN A 147 13.38 3.57 8.46
N ALA A 148 13.90 4.35 7.52
CA ALA A 148 15.11 5.17 7.71
C ALA A 148 14.89 6.39 8.62
N LEU A 149 13.64 6.79 8.86
CA LEU A 149 13.31 7.86 9.80
C LEU A 149 13.42 7.38 11.26
N PRO A 150 13.72 8.28 12.20
CA PRO A 150 13.93 7.90 13.60
C PRO A 150 12.65 7.34 14.26
N ASP A 151 12.83 6.66 15.40
CA ASP A 151 11.73 6.11 16.21
C ASP A 151 11.41 6.96 17.45
N ALA A 152 12.17 8.05 17.66
CA ALA A 152 12.00 9.02 18.73
C ALA A 152 12.74 10.32 18.39
N GLY A 153 12.41 11.42 19.07
CA GLY A 153 13.13 12.70 18.97
C GLY A 153 12.24 13.86 18.53
N ASP A 154 12.83 14.83 17.84
CA ASP A 154 12.17 16.06 17.41
C ASP A 154 10.94 15.77 16.55
N TYR A 155 9.76 16.12 17.08
CA TYR A 155 8.47 15.91 16.41
C TYR A 155 8.29 16.82 15.19
N GLN A 156 9.06 17.90 15.05
CA GLN A 156 9.01 18.76 13.86
C GLN A 156 9.42 18.00 12.59
N ARG A 157 10.24 16.97 12.73
CA ARG A 157 10.65 16.10 11.63
C ARG A 157 9.59 15.10 11.17
N LEU A 158 8.42 15.03 11.83
CA LEU A 158 7.29 14.24 11.33
C LEU A 158 6.79 14.71 9.96
N ALA A 159 7.06 15.97 9.58
CA ALA A 159 6.80 16.43 8.23
C ALA A 159 7.51 15.56 7.17
N GLU A 160 8.76 15.12 7.43
CA GLU A 160 9.50 14.22 6.55
C GLU A 160 8.78 12.87 6.38
N LEU A 161 8.15 12.37 7.45
CA LEU A 161 7.35 11.14 7.41
C LEU A 161 6.08 11.34 6.58
N PHE A 162 5.40 12.47 6.76
CA PHE A 162 4.14 12.77 6.08
C PHE A 162 4.32 13.01 4.57
N ASP A 163 5.49 13.51 4.17
CA ASP A 163 5.87 13.72 2.78
C ASP A 163 6.13 12.42 2.01
N ILE A 164 6.41 11.29 2.68
CA ILE A 164 6.60 10.01 2.01
C ILE A 164 5.27 9.53 1.43
N LYS A 165 5.26 9.28 0.11
CA LYS A 165 4.11 8.73 -0.64
C LYS A 165 4.47 7.42 -1.35
N PHE A 166 3.44 6.61 -1.59
CA PHE A 166 3.54 5.54 -2.57
C PHE A 166 3.61 6.14 -3.98
N GLY A 167 4.60 5.73 -4.79
CA GLY A 167 4.78 6.24 -6.15
C GLY A 167 5.89 7.30 -6.32
N GLY A 168 6.44 7.82 -5.22
CA GLY A 168 7.41 8.91 -5.23
C GLY A 168 6.81 10.21 -4.74
#